data_AF-A0AAV5NJW1-F1
#
_entry.id   AF-A0AAV5NJW1-F1
#
_cell.length_a   1.000
_cell.length_b   1.000
_cell.length_c   1.000
_cell.angle_alpha   90.00
_cell.angle_beta   90.00
_cell.angle_gamma   90.00
#
_symmetry.space_group_name_H-M   'P 1'
#
loop_
_entity.id
_entity.type
_entity.pdbx_description
1 polymer ?
#
loop_
_entity_poly.entity_id
_entity_poly.type
_entity_poly.pdbx_seq_one_letter_code
_entity_poly.pdbx_strand_id
1 'polypeptide(L)'
;MNKYNLKNDLQNKVFSIYFDNASNNGKAVEYFLRSLSPIVDGAFFHQKCACHVLNLTVKAGLKTSGANDLITKFKKAVTHIFTNGIRKQRFHDMYSRMQFTKLRVP
;
A
#
# COMPACT_ATOMS: atom_id res chain seq x y z
N MET A 1 -38.93 27.30 11.55
CA MET A 1 -37.83 26.94 10.63
C MET A 1 -36.76 26.20 11.42
N ASN A 2 -36.72 24.88 11.32
CA ASN A 2 -35.76 24.04 12.03
C ASN A 2 -34.37 24.24 11.42
N LYS A 3 -33.47 24.85 12.18
CA LYS A 3 -32.06 24.97 11.84
C LYS A 3 -31.48 23.56 11.82
N TYR A 4 -31.19 23.03 10.64
CA TYR A 4 -30.59 21.70 10.48
C TYR A 4 -29.41 21.55 11.43
N ASN A 5 -29.57 20.69 12.43
CA ASN A 5 -28.58 20.42 13.47
C ASN A 5 -27.49 19.54 12.85
N LEU A 6 -26.61 20.14 12.04
CA LEU A 6 -25.61 19.43 11.23
C LEU A 6 -24.73 18.48 12.04
N LYS A 7 -24.57 18.74 13.35
CA LYS A 7 -23.71 17.96 14.27
C LYS A 7 -24.29 16.61 14.71
N ASN A 8 -25.60 16.37 14.61
CA ASN A 8 -26.23 15.23 15.29
C ASN A 8 -26.71 14.09 14.38
N ASP A 9 -26.50 14.17 13.06
CA ASP A 9 -27.14 13.23 12.13
C ASP A 9 -26.19 12.68 11.06
N LEU A 10 -25.00 12.23 11.50
CA LEU A 10 -24.02 11.52 10.65
C LEU A 10 -24.57 10.18 10.15
N GLN A 11 -25.53 9.59 10.87
CA GLN A 11 -26.06 8.26 10.59
C GLN A 11 -26.65 8.14 9.18
N ASN A 12 -27.21 9.23 8.66
CA ASN A 12 -27.87 9.26 7.36
C ASN A 12 -27.04 9.97 6.28
N LYS A 13 -25.77 10.28 6.56
CA LYS A 13 -24.91 11.10 5.66
C LYS A 13 -23.67 10.37 5.17
N VAL A 14 -23.47 9.11 5.57
CA VAL A 14 -22.32 8.30 5.15
C VAL A 14 -22.74 7.41 3.99
N PHE A 15 -22.19 7.70 2.81
CA PHE A 15 -22.40 6.87 1.61
C PHE A 15 -21.41 5.70 1.52
N SER A 16 -20.11 5.98 1.74
CA SER A 16 -19.04 4.99 1.62
C SER A 16 -17.91 5.26 2.61
N ILE A 17 -17.23 4.19 3.01
CA ILE A 17 -16.03 4.19 3.85
C ILE A 17 -14.93 3.43 3.12
N TYR A 18 -13.72 3.98 3.15
CA TYR A 18 -12.53 3.39 2.55
C TYR A 18 -11.60 2.88 3.65
N PHE A 19 -11.27 1.59 3.60
CA PHE A 19 -10.32 0.97 4.51
C PHE A 19 -9.17 0.31 3.77
N ASP A 20 -8.02 0.14 4.43
CA ASP A 20 -7.01 -0.77 3.94
C ASP A 20 -7.54 -2.22 3.98
N ASN A 21 -6.98 -3.13 3.18
CA ASN A 21 -7.47 -4.51 3.10
C ASN A 21 -6.88 -5.35 4.25
N ALA A 22 -7.14 -4.94 5.48
CA ALA A 22 -6.88 -5.71 6.69
C ALA A 22 -8.13 -6.48 7.09
N SER A 23 -7.96 -7.72 7.57
CA SER A 23 -9.07 -8.60 7.97
C SER A 23 -9.95 -7.97 9.06
N ASN A 24 -9.36 -7.20 9.97
CA ASN A 24 -10.07 -6.52 11.05
C ASN A 24 -11.04 -5.44 10.55
N ASN A 25 -10.80 -4.84 9.38
CA ASN A 25 -11.65 -3.79 8.85
C ASN A 25 -12.99 -4.32 8.35
N GLY A 26 -13.07 -5.61 7.98
CA GLY A 26 -14.34 -6.26 7.67
C GLY A 26 -15.29 -6.22 8.87
N LYS A 27 -14.79 -6.51 10.07
CA LYS A 27 -15.58 -6.42 11.31
C LYS A 27 -15.99 -4.97 11.61
N ALA A 28 -15.10 -4.00 11.39
CA ALA A 28 -15.42 -2.60 11.59
C ALA A 28 -16.57 -2.15 10.68
N VAL A 29 -16.56 -2.57 9.41
CA VAL A 29 -17.65 -2.30 8.45
C VAL A 29 -18.97 -2.89 8.93
N GLU A 30 -18.99 -4.11 9.46
CA GLU A 30 -20.21 -4.70 10.03
C GLU A 30 -20.77 -3.87 11.19
N TYR A 31 -19.92 -3.34 12.07
CA TYR A 31 -20.36 -2.43 13.13
C TYR A 31 -20.95 -1.14 12.56
N PHE A 32 -20.29 -0.55 11.56
CA PHE A 32 -20.78 0.67 10.91
C PHE A 32 -22.12 0.46 10.20
N LEU A 33 -22.32 -0.68 9.53
CA LEU A 33 -23.59 -1.01 8.88
C LEU A 33 -24.76 -1.16 9.86
N ARG A 34 -24.50 -1.52 11.12
CA ARG A 34 -25.54 -1.61 12.17
C ARG A 34 -25.91 -0.26 12.76
N SER A 35 -25.02 0.73 12.68
CA SER A 35 -25.18 2.05 13.31
C SER A 35 -25.45 3.18 12.33
N LEU A 36 -25.31 2.93 11.03
CA LEU A 36 -25.53 3.89 9.95
C LEU A 36 -26.67 3.40 9.06
N SER A 37 -27.31 4.33 8.33
CA SER A 37 -28.32 4.03 7.32
C SER A 37 -27.71 4.24 5.93
N PRO A 38 -26.99 3.24 5.40
CA PRO A 38 -26.30 3.38 4.13
C PRO A 38 -27.28 3.40 2.94
N ILE A 39 -26.99 4.22 1.95
CA ILE A 39 -27.78 4.33 0.72
C ILE A 39 -27.66 3.01 -0.08
N VAL A 40 -28.73 2.62 -0.79
CA VAL A 40 -28.81 1.40 -1.62
C VAL A 40 -28.45 0.13 -0.82
N ASP A 41 -28.99 0.01 0.39
CA ASP A 41 -28.78 -1.13 1.30
C ASP A 41 -27.30 -1.48 1.55
N GLY A 42 -26.41 -0.48 1.43
CA GLY A 42 -24.98 -0.64 1.65
C GLY A 42 -24.19 -1.25 0.50
N ALA A 43 -24.75 -1.37 -0.70
CA ALA A 43 -24.08 -1.96 -1.88
C ALA A 43 -22.69 -1.38 -2.17
N PHE A 44 -22.47 -0.08 -1.89
CA PHE A 44 -21.19 0.62 -2.10
C PHE A 44 -20.55 1.13 -0.81
N PHE A 45 -21.00 0.64 0.34
CA PHE A 45 -20.64 1.21 1.62
C PHE A 45 -19.19 0.94 2.03
N HIS A 46 -18.62 -0.19 1.61
CA HIS A 46 -17.23 -0.54 1.89
C HIS A 46 -16.41 -0.64 0.61
N GLN A 47 -15.40 0.21 0.51
CA GLN A 47 -14.42 0.18 -0.56
C GLN A 47 -13.02 -0.08 0.00
N LYS A 48 -12.24 -0.90 -0.70
CA LYS A 48 -10.84 -1.15 -0.34
C LYS A 48 -9.95 -0.02 -0.84
N CYS A 49 -8.90 0.27 -0.09
CA CYS A 49 -7.87 1.23 -0.49
C CYS A 49 -7.21 0.79 -1.80
N ALA A 50 -7.32 1.62 -2.85
CA ALA A 50 -6.74 1.34 -4.17
C ALA A 50 -5.23 1.09 -4.08
N CYS A 51 -4.50 1.88 -3.28
CA CYS A 51 -3.06 1.67 -3.06
C CYS A 51 -2.75 0.28 -2.49
N HIS A 52 -3.61 -0.24 -1.60
CA HIS A 52 -3.43 -1.56 -1.03
C HIS A 52 -3.73 -2.65 -2.06
N VAL A 53 -4.81 -2.51 -2.84
CA VAL A 53 -5.15 -3.45 -3.93
C VAL A 53 -4.01 -3.51 -4.94
N LEU A 54 -3.49 -2.36 -5.38
CA LEU A 54 -2.34 -2.29 -6.28
C LEU A 54 -1.11 -2.98 -5.68
N ASN A 55 -0.80 -2.75 -4.41
CA ASN A 55 0.31 -3.41 -3.73
C ASN A 55 0.16 -4.95 -3.70
N LEU A 56 -1.05 -5.46 -3.47
CA LEU A 56 -1.31 -6.91 -3.50
C LEU A 56 -1.16 -7.47 -4.91
N THR A 57 -1.73 -6.81 -5.91
CA THR A 57 -1.61 -7.24 -7.32
C THR A 57 -0.16 -7.28 -7.77
N VAL A 58 0.62 -6.23 -7.49
CA VAL A 58 2.05 -6.17 -7.81
C VAL A 58 2.79 -7.29 -7.08
N LYS A 59 2.58 -7.46 -5.77
CA LYS A 59 3.23 -8.54 -5.00
C LYS A 59 2.89 -9.93 -5.54
N ALA A 60 1.66 -10.16 -5.99
CA ALA A 60 1.27 -11.42 -6.60
C ALA A 60 2.01 -11.65 -7.93
N GLY A 61 2.09 -10.62 -8.80
CA GLY A 61 2.85 -10.70 -10.05
C GLY A 61 4.35 -10.97 -9.83
N LEU A 62 4.94 -10.37 -8.80
CA LEU A 62 6.35 -10.58 -8.44
C LEU A 62 6.65 -11.96 -7.85
N LYS A 63 5.62 -12.74 -7.45
CA LYS A 63 5.76 -14.13 -6.98
C LYS A 63 5.81 -15.16 -8.10
N THR A 64 5.59 -14.76 -9.35
CA THR A 64 5.79 -15.65 -10.51
C THR A 64 7.23 -16.14 -10.54
N SER A 65 7.46 -17.39 -10.98
CA SER A 65 8.79 -18.01 -10.97
C SER A 65 9.84 -17.15 -11.69
N GLY A 66 9.52 -16.66 -12.90
CA GLY A 66 10.42 -15.80 -13.67
C GLY A 66 10.77 -14.49 -12.98
N ALA A 67 9.79 -13.79 -12.40
CA ALA A 67 10.04 -12.54 -11.68
C ALA A 67 10.83 -12.79 -10.38
N ASN A 68 10.48 -13.84 -9.64
CA ASN A 68 11.14 -14.19 -8.39
C ASN A 68 12.61 -14.59 -8.59
N ASP A 69 12.94 -15.26 -9.69
CA ASP A 69 14.32 -15.59 -10.05
C ASP A 69 15.16 -14.34 -10.31
N LEU A 70 14.62 -13.36 -11.07
CA LEU A 70 15.27 -12.08 -11.32
C LEU A 70 15.47 -11.29 -10.02
N ILE A 71 14.45 -11.23 -9.17
CA ILE A 71 14.52 -10.58 -7.85
C ILE A 71 15.61 -11.25 -7.00
N THR A 72 15.68 -12.58 -7.00
CA THR A 72 16.67 -13.33 -6.23
C THR A 72 18.09 -13.05 -6.72
N LYS A 73 18.31 -13.03 -8.04
CA LYS A 73 19.60 -12.67 -8.64
C LYS A 73 20.01 -11.24 -8.29
N PHE A 74 19.09 -10.29 -8.39
CA PHE A 74 19.34 -8.90 -8.02
C PHE A 74 19.68 -8.76 -6.54
N LYS A 75 18.90 -9.38 -5.65
CA LYS A 75 19.19 -9.43 -4.21
C LYS A 75 20.58 -10.00 -3.93
N LYS A 76 20.95 -11.11 -4.56
CA LYS A 76 22.29 -11.69 -4.42
C LYS A 76 23.39 -10.74 -4.86
N ALA A 77 23.21 -10.02 -5.98
CA ALA A 77 24.18 -9.04 -6.46
C ALA A 77 24.32 -7.84 -5.50
N VAL A 78 23.20 -7.28 -5.03
CA VAL A 78 23.18 -6.20 -4.03
C VAL A 78 23.84 -6.67 -2.74
N THR A 79 23.43 -7.82 -2.19
CA THR A 79 24.06 -8.40 -0.99
C THR A 79 25.56 -8.63 -1.20
N HIS A 80 25.99 -9.14 -2.35
CA HIS A 80 27.40 -9.29 -2.68
C HIS A 80 28.14 -7.93 -2.62
N ILE A 81 27.59 -6.87 -3.20
CA ILE A 81 28.22 -5.54 -3.19
C ILE A 81 28.31 -4.98 -1.76
N PHE A 82 27.19 -4.98 -1.02
CA PHE A 82 27.07 -4.19 0.21
C PHE A 82 27.51 -4.91 1.49
N THR A 83 27.73 -6.22 1.47
CA THR A 83 28.21 -6.97 2.65
C THR A 83 29.70 -6.82 2.95
N ASN A 84 30.49 -6.30 2.02
CA ASN A 84 31.94 -6.11 2.21
C ASN A 84 32.31 -4.66 1.93
N GLY A 85 33.03 -4.02 2.85
CA GLY A 85 33.40 -2.60 2.76
C GLY A 85 34.20 -2.25 1.51
N ILE A 86 35.11 -3.13 1.06
CA ILE A 86 35.91 -2.90 -0.16
C ILE A 86 35.03 -2.93 -1.40
N ARG A 87 34.12 -3.92 -1.51
CA ARG A 87 33.18 -4.00 -2.64
C ARG A 87 32.22 -2.81 -2.67
N LYS A 88 31.72 -2.40 -1.51
CA LYS A 88 30.89 -1.21 -1.35
C LYS A 88 31.65 0.05 -1.80
N GLN A 89 32.90 0.22 -1.37
CA GLN A 89 33.73 1.36 -1.77
C GLN A 89 33.98 1.38 -3.27
N ARG A 90 34.37 0.24 -3.87
CA ARG A 90 34.54 0.11 -5.33
C ARG A 90 33.27 0.48 -6.09
N PHE A 91 32.10 0.08 -5.58
CA PHE A 91 30.82 0.44 -6.17
C PHE A 91 30.55 1.95 -6.07
N HIS A 92 30.87 2.60 -4.94
CA HIS A 92 30.79 4.06 -4.80
C HIS A 92 31.75 4.80 -5.73
N ASP A 93 32.97 4.30 -5.91
CA ASP A 93 33.95 4.90 -6.82
C ASP A 93 33.47 4.83 -8.28
N MET A 94 32.92 3.67 -8.68
CA MET A 94 32.31 3.48 -10.01
C MET A 94 31.11 4.42 -10.22
N TYR A 95 30.22 4.50 -9.21
CA TYR A 95 29.06 5.38 -9.21
C TYR A 95 29.45 6.85 -9.40
N SER A 96 30.50 7.29 -8.73
CA SER A 96 31.02 8.67 -8.79
C SER A 96 31.60 8.98 -10.17
N ARG A 97 32.31 8.03 -10.78
CA ARG A 97 32.85 8.16 -12.15
C ARG A 97 31.76 8.25 -13.21
N MET A 98 30.64 7.56 -13.02
CA MET A 98 29.53 7.53 -13.97
C MET A 98 28.59 8.75 -13.85
N GLN A 99 28.89 9.72 -12.98
CA GLN A 99 28.08 10.93 -12.73
C GLN A 99 26.62 10.64 -12.39
N PHE A 100 26.32 9.48 -11.79
CA PHE A 100 24.98 9.25 -11.26
C PHE A 100 24.77 10.16 -10.04
N THR A 101 23.80 11.06 -10.09
CA THR A 101 23.61 12.12 -9.08
C THR A 101 22.47 11.84 -8.09
N LYS A 102 21.65 10.80 -8.29
CA LYS A 102 20.40 10.61 -7.52
C LYS A 102 20.02 9.16 -7.19
N LEU A 103 20.95 8.29 -6.82
CA LEU A 103 20.58 7.03 -6.17
C LEU A 103 20.78 7.14 -4.66
N ARG A 104 19.67 7.21 -3.91
CA ARG A 104 19.69 7.06 -2.45
C ARG A 104 19.85 5.57 -2.17
N VAL A 105 21.08 5.13 -1.98
CA VAL A 105 21.40 3.75 -1.59
C VAL A 105 21.08 3.61 -0.09
N PRO A 106 20.30 2.60 0.34
CA PRO A 106 20.04 2.33 1.76
C PRO A 106 21.31 2.07 2.58
#